data_AF-A0A2A3JNR9-F1
#
_entry.id   AF-A0A2A3JNR9-F1
#
_cell.length_a   1.000
_cell.length_b   1.000
_cell.length_c   1.000
_cell.angle_alpha   90.00
_cell.angle_beta   90.00
_cell.angle_gamma   90.00
#
_symmetry.space_group_name_H-M   'P 1'
#
loop_
_entity.id
_entity.type
_entity.pdbx_description
1 polymer ?
#
loop_
_entity_poly.entity_id
_entity_poly.type
_entity_poly.pdbx_seq_one_letter_code
_entity_poly.pdbx_strand_id
1 'polypeptide(L)'
;MLSNRVLPREACGPDDPDVPATRLFLAVPKASAPEGGWPILYLLDGNAAFDFLTPALLEEAPGLIIAGIGYDTDKQFARAHRIFDYSPPVAPGAAPRPDPHHPERLAGGAEAYLARLTGSMRT
;
A
#
# COMPACT_ATOMS: atom_id res chain seq x y z
N MET A 1 -6.94 -12.16 -13.15
CA MET A 1 -7.82 -10.99 -13.32
C MET A 1 -7.12 -9.80 -12.70
N LEU A 2 -6.99 -8.69 -13.43
CA LEU A 2 -6.46 -7.44 -12.89
C LEU A 2 -7.62 -6.53 -12.49
N SER A 3 -7.52 -5.89 -11.33
CA SER A 3 -8.50 -4.89 -10.87
C SER A 3 -7.82 -3.88 -9.96
N ASN A 4 -8.45 -2.73 -9.76
CA ASN A 4 -8.06 -1.79 -8.71
C ASN A 4 -9.30 -1.10 -8.14
N ARG A 5 -9.20 -0.67 -6.87
CA ARG A 5 -10.25 0.10 -6.19
C ARG A 5 -9.64 1.03 -5.16
N VAL A 6 -10.28 2.19 -4.97
CA VAL A 6 -9.97 3.09 -3.86
C VAL A 6 -10.66 2.55 -2.61
N LEU A 7 -9.93 2.46 -1.50
CA LEU A 7 -10.49 2.01 -0.23
C LEU A 7 -11.30 3.13 0.43
N PRO A 8 -12.29 2.78 1.28
CA PRO A 8 -13.00 3.78 2.08
C PRO A 8 -12.04 4.61 2.94
N ARG A 9 -12.36 5.88 3.17
CA ARG A 9 -11.46 6.84 3.85
C ARG A 9 -11.08 6.39 5.26
N GLU A 10 -11.98 5.73 5.97
CA GLU A 10 -11.76 5.14 7.29
C GLU A 10 -10.64 4.08 7.31
N ALA A 11 -10.34 3.44 6.18
CA ALA A 11 -9.24 2.49 6.05
C ALA A 11 -7.90 3.16 5.68
N CYS A 12 -7.94 4.42 5.24
CA CYS A 12 -6.83 5.09 4.58
C CYS A 12 -5.87 5.84 5.52
N GLY A 13 -6.21 6.06 6.79
CA GLY A 13 -5.35 6.82 7.72
C GLY A 13 -6.07 7.99 8.38
N PRO A 14 -5.35 9.05 8.79
CA PRO A 14 -5.94 10.26 9.33
C PRO A 14 -7.03 10.79 8.39
N ASP A 15 -8.11 11.34 8.95
CA ASP A 15 -9.18 12.01 8.20
C ASP A 15 -8.71 13.40 7.74
N ASP A 16 -7.65 13.40 6.93
CA ASP A 16 -7.05 14.57 6.32
C ASP A 16 -7.44 14.58 4.83
N PRO A 17 -8.18 15.60 4.37
CA PRO A 17 -8.62 15.68 2.98
C PRO A 17 -7.47 15.84 1.98
N ASP A 18 -6.32 16.35 2.42
CA ASP A 18 -5.13 16.56 1.58
C ASP A 18 -4.30 15.28 1.42
N VAL A 19 -4.57 14.26 2.24
CA VAL A 19 -3.98 12.93 2.11
C VAL A 19 -4.74 12.13 1.04
N PRO A 20 -4.08 11.59 0.00
CA PRO A 20 -4.73 10.75 -0.98
C PRO A 20 -5.22 9.47 -0.29
N ALA A 21 -6.42 9.02 -0.67
CA ALA A 21 -6.94 7.74 -0.22
C ALA A 21 -6.01 6.59 -0.65
N THR A 22 -6.08 5.46 0.04
CA THR A 22 -5.37 4.25 -0.38
C THR A 22 -6.04 3.65 -1.60
N ARG A 23 -5.26 3.31 -2.63
CA ARG A 23 -5.71 2.53 -3.78
C ARG A 23 -5.12 1.13 -3.72
N LEU A 24 -5.98 0.12 -3.75
CA LEU A 24 -5.60 -1.28 -3.80
C LEU A 24 -5.63 -1.78 -5.25
N PHE A 25 -4.51 -2.30 -5.71
CA PHE A 25 -4.36 -2.96 -7.01
C PHE A 25 -4.28 -4.48 -6.77
N LEU A 26 -4.98 -5.28 -7.56
CA LEU A 26 -5.03 -6.73 -7.40
C LEU A 26 -4.78 -7.43 -8.72
N ALA A 27 -3.83 -8.37 -8.72
CA ALA A 27 -3.70 -9.42 -9.71
C ALA A 27 -4.08 -10.76 -9.05
N VAL A 28 -5.25 -11.27 -9.40
CA VAL A 28 -5.77 -12.54 -8.86
C VAL A 28 -5.61 -13.66 -9.91
N PRO A 29 -5.11 -14.85 -9.56
CA PRO A 29 -5.09 -16.00 -10.45
C PRO A 29 -6.44 -16.27 -11.12
N LYS A 30 -6.43 -16.74 -12.37
CA LYS A 30 -7.67 -17.14 -13.08
C LYS A 30 -8.13 -18.56 -12.75
N ALA A 31 -7.27 -19.37 -12.16
CA ALA A 31 -7.58 -20.74 -11.75
C ALA A 31 -8.48 -20.77 -10.51
N SER A 32 -9.10 -21.92 -10.25
CA SER A 32 -9.84 -22.16 -9.00
C SER A 32 -8.91 -22.05 -7.81
N ALA A 33 -9.36 -21.37 -6.75
CA ALA A 33 -8.60 -21.27 -5.51
C ALA A 33 -8.42 -22.67 -4.88
N PRO A 34 -7.23 -22.98 -4.34
CA PRO A 34 -7.04 -24.18 -3.54
C PRO A 34 -7.85 -24.07 -2.24
N GLU A 35 -8.05 -25.20 -1.55
CA GLU A 35 -8.87 -25.28 -0.33
C GLU A 35 -8.43 -24.29 0.77
N GLY A 36 -7.12 -24.06 0.90
CA GLY A 36 -6.54 -23.10 1.85
C GLY A 36 -6.52 -21.64 1.38
N GLY A 37 -7.06 -21.34 0.20
CA GLY A 37 -6.95 -20.04 -0.45
C GLY A 37 -5.60 -19.81 -1.11
N TRP A 38 -5.51 -18.74 -1.92
CA TRP A 38 -4.25 -18.39 -2.58
C TRP A 38 -3.27 -17.74 -1.59
N PRO A 39 -1.96 -18.03 -1.68
CA PRO A 39 -0.96 -17.16 -1.09
C PRO A 39 -1.06 -15.76 -1.70
N ILE A 40 -0.67 -14.76 -0.93
CA ILE A 40 -0.72 -13.35 -1.32
C ILE A 40 0.61 -12.66 -1.04
N LEU A 41 1.09 -11.87 -2.00
CA LEU A 41 2.23 -10.98 -1.88
C LEU A 41 1.74 -9.54 -1.88
N TYR A 42 2.03 -8.81 -0.81
CA TYR A 42 1.75 -7.38 -0.70
C TYR A 42 2.94 -6.56 -1.16
N LEU A 43 2.70 -5.64 -2.09
CA LEU A 43 3.70 -4.71 -2.60
C LEU A 43 3.35 -3.30 -2.11
N LEU A 44 4.24 -2.71 -1.33
CA LEU A 44 4.21 -1.26 -1.07
C LEU A 44 4.53 -0.49 -2.36
N ASP A 45 4.22 0.81 -2.40
CA ASP A 45 4.28 1.64 -3.61
C ASP A 45 3.50 1.00 -4.79
N GLY A 46 2.27 0.56 -4.53
CA GLY A 46 1.43 -0.22 -5.44
C GLY A 46 1.25 0.40 -6.84
N ASN A 47 1.19 1.74 -6.94
CA ASN A 47 1.14 2.44 -8.23
C ASN A 47 2.37 2.09 -9.10
N ALA A 48 3.57 2.30 -8.57
CA ALA A 48 4.81 1.99 -9.27
C ALA A 48 4.95 0.47 -9.50
N ALA A 49 4.63 -0.35 -8.50
CA ALA A 49 4.75 -1.81 -8.63
C ALA A 49 3.88 -2.36 -9.77
N PHE A 50 2.64 -1.88 -9.93
CA PHE A 50 1.73 -2.32 -10.99
C PHE A 50 2.09 -1.75 -12.38
N ASP A 51 2.77 -0.61 -12.45
CA ASP A 51 3.31 -0.09 -13.72
C ASP A 51 4.40 -1.01 -14.30
N PHE A 52 5.17 -1.68 -13.44
CA PHE A 52 6.23 -2.61 -13.85
C PHE A 52 5.80 -4.08 -13.84
N LEU A 53 4.57 -4.39 -13.42
CA LEU A 53 4.06 -5.76 -13.40
C LEU A 53 3.68 -6.21 -14.82
N THR A 54 4.38 -7.21 -15.34
CA THR A 54 4.16 -7.74 -16.69
C THR A 54 3.41 -9.07 -16.67
N PRO A 55 2.75 -9.46 -17.77
CA PRO A 55 2.16 -10.81 -17.89
C PRO A 55 3.16 -11.94 -17.68
N ALA A 56 4.41 -11.79 -18.16
CA ALA A 56 5.45 -12.80 -17.99
C ALA A 56 5.78 -13.04 -16.50
N LEU A 57 5.87 -11.97 -15.69
CA LEU A 57 6.07 -12.09 -14.24
C LEU A 57 4.91 -12.81 -13.54
N LEU A 58 3.68 -12.61 -14.02
CA LEU A 58 2.50 -13.31 -13.48
C LEU A 58 2.47 -14.79 -13.86
N GLU A 59 2.97 -15.12 -15.05
CA GLU A 59 3.08 -16.51 -15.53
C GLU A 59 4.14 -17.32 -14.77
N GLU A 60 5.18 -16.67 -14.24
CA GLU A 60 6.16 -17.30 -13.36
C GLU A 60 5.58 -17.71 -11.99
N ALA A 61 4.47 -17.10 -11.57
CA ALA A 61 3.80 -17.36 -10.29
C ALA A 61 2.27 -17.49 -10.42
N PRO A 62 1.75 -18.49 -11.17
CA PRO A 62 0.35 -18.56 -11.59
C PRO A 62 -0.66 -18.76 -10.46
N GLY A 63 -0.19 -19.12 -9.25
CA GLY A 63 -1.01 -19.34 -8.06
C GLY A 63 -0.79 -18.29 -6.96
N LEU A 64 -0.28 -17.12 -7.28
CA LEU A 64 0.00 -16.05 -6.32
C LEU A 64 -0.92 -14.86 -6.57
N ILE A 65 -1.60 -14.38 -5.53
CA ILE A 65 -2.24 -13.06 -5.58
C ILE A 65 -1.15 -12.00 -5.38
N ILE A 66 -1.12 -11.00 -6.27
CA ILE A 66 -0.33 -9.78 -6.06
C ILE A 66 -1.26 -8.66 -5.63
N ALA A 67 -1.00 -8.06 -4.48
CA ALA A 67 -1.74 -6.92 -3.96
C ALA A 67 -0.84 -5.70 -3.84
N GLY A 68 -1.02 -4.72 -4.72
CA GLY A 68 -0.32 -3.45 -4.70
C GLY A 68 -1.05 -2.46 -3.81
N ILE A 69 -0.36 -1.94 -2.80
CA ILE A 69 -0.89 -0.93 -1.88
C ILE A 69 -0.31 0.42 -2.27
N GLY A 70 -1.14 1.20 -2.94
CA GLY A 70 -0.78 2.51 -3.47
C GLY A 70 -1.65 3.62 -2.93
N TYR A 71 -1.54 4.77 -3.58
CA TYR A 71 -2.29 5.98 -3.27
C TYR A 71 -3.18 6.35 -4.45
N ASP A 72 -4.31 6.99 -4.16
CA ASP A 72 -5.24 7.50 -5.16
C ASP A 72 -4.69 8.77 -5.80
N THR A 73 -3.78 8.58 -6.75
CA THR A 73 -3.09 9.62 -7.51
C THR A 73 -2.73 9.07 -8.89
N ASP A 74 -2.55 9.98 -9.85
CA ASP A 74 -2.01 9.72 -11.19
C ASP A 74 -0.48 9.52 -11.21
N LYS A 75 0.20 9.67 -10.07
CA LYS A 75 1.65 9.53 -9.95
C LYS A 75 2.03 8.11 -9.50
N GLN A 76 3.24 7.70 -9.89
CA GLN A 76 3.85 6.46 -9.39
C GLN A 76 4.14 6.49 -7.88
N PHE A 77 4.42 7.69 -7.33
CA PHE A 77 4.78 7.86 -5.93
C PHE A 77 4.13 9.10 -5.32
N ALA A 78 3.37 8.92 -4.23
CA ALA A 78 2.92 10.00 -3.35
C ALA A 78 4.03 10.36 -2.34
N ARG A 79 5.06 11.09 -2.80
CA ARG A 79 6.34 11.28 -2.08
C ARG A 79 6.20 11.66 -0.61
N ALA A 80 5.37 12.65 -0.26
CA ALA A 80 5.18 13.07 1.13
C ALA A 80 4.53 11.96 1.97
N HIS A 81 3.47 11.34 1.44
CA HIS A 81 2.69 10.32 2.14
C HIS A 81 3.47 9.02 2.36
N ARG A 82 4.21 8.55 1.35
CA ARG A 82 5.03 7.34 1.51
C ARG A 82 6.17 7.55 2.50
N ILE A 83 6.75 8.75 2.57
CA ILE A 83 7.78 9.06 3.56
C ILE A 83 7.18 8.97 4.96
N PHE A 84 6.02 9.59 5.16
CA PHE A 84 5.28 9.49 6.41
C PHE A 84 4.97 8.03 6.78
N ASP A 85 4.31 7.29 5.90
CA ASP A 85 3.83 5.92 6.15
C ASP A 85 4.97 4.91 6.34
N TYR A 86 6.13 5.09 5.70
CA TYR A 86 7.20 4.08 5.73
C TYR A 86 8.29 4.38 6.75
N SER A 87 8.31 5.59 7.32
CA SER A 87 9.32 5.95 8.31
C SER A 87 8.87 5.60 9.73
N PRO A 88 9.70 4.88 10.50
CA PRO A 88 9.39 4.56 11.88
C PRO A 88 9.38 5.81 12.76
N PRO A 89 8.56 5.82 13.84
CA PRO A 89 8.64 6.86 14.83
C PRO A 89 10.01 6.81 15.54
N VAL A 90 10.41 7.92 16.18
CA VAL A 90 11.71 7.99 16.89
C VAL A 90 11.79 7.06 18.10
N ALA A 91 10.64 6.72 18.65
CA ALA A 91 10.43 5.71 19.69
C ALA A 91 8.99 5.18 19.54
N PRO A 92 8.65 3.99 20.07
CA PRO A 92 7.28 3.48 20.04
C PRO A 92 6.28 4.50 20.59
N GLY A 93 5.19 4.76 19.86
CA GLY A 93 4.16 5.73 20.23
C GLY A 93 4.57 7.21 20.14
N ALA A 94 5.78 7.53 19.67
CA ALA A 94 6.17 8.93 19.48
C ALA A 94 5.37 9.58 18.33
N ALA A 95 5.05 10.86 18.49
CA ALA A 95 4.37 11.63 17.46
C ALA A 95 5.22 11.74 16.17
N PRO A 96 4.58 11.94 15.01
CA PRO A 96 5.29 12.28 13.78
C PRO A 96 6.17 13.51 13.93
N ARG A 97 7.23 13.56 13.13
CA ARG A 97 8.25 14.62 13.14
C ARG A 97 8.56 15.08 11.71
N PRO A 98 9.21 16.23 11.53
CA PRO A 98 9.76 16.60 10.23
C PRO A 98 10.72 15.52 9.68
N ASP A 99 10.65 15.27 8.38
CA ASP A 99 11.63 14.45 7.66
C ASP A 99 13.02 15.15 7.72
N PRO A 100 14.10 14.46 8.13
CA PRO A 100 15.43 15.07 8.24
C PRO A 100 15.99 15.59 6.92
N HIS A 101 15.56 15.02 5.80
CA HIS A 101 16.03 15.40 4.47
C HIS A 101 15.15 16.47 3.81
N HIS A 102 13.89 16.54 4.23
CA HIS A 102 12.86 17.41 3.66
C HIS A 102 11.94 17.93 4.78
N PRO A 103 12.36 18.95 5.54
CA PRO A 103 11.65 19.42 6.73
C PRO A 103 10.22 19.92 6.47
N GLU A 104 9.84 20.15 5.21
CA GLU A 104 8.47 20.47 4.80
C GLU A 104 7.51 19.26 4.87
N ARG A 105 8.02 18.05 5.07
CA ARG A 105 7.25 16.79 5.14
C ARG A 105 7.29 16.20 6.54
N LEU A 106 6.34 15.32 6.80
CA LEU A 106 6.31 14.53 8.03
C LEU A 106 6.86 13.11 7.80
N ALA A 107 7.41 12.56 8.88
CA ALA A 107 7.95 11.22 9.03
C ALA A 107 7.49 10.64 10.37
N GLY A 108 7.52 9.31 10.54
CA GLY A 108 7.20 8.62 11.79
C GLY A 108 5.83 7.92 11.81
N GLY A 109 5.15 7.82 10.67
CA GLY A 109 3.80 7.26 10.56
C GLY A 109 3.73 5.73 10.49
N ALA A 110 4.86 5.02 10.45
CA ALA A 110 4.88 3.59 10.15
C ALA A 110 4.12 2.69 11.15
N GLU A 111 4.03 3.08 12.42
CA GLU A 111 3.26 2.31 13.41
C GLU A 111 1.77 2.33 13.08
N ALA A 112 1.22 3.52 12.80
CA ALA A 112 -0.17 3.68 12.37
C ALA A 112 -0.43 3.08 10.98
N TYR A 113 0.56 3.11 10.08
CA TYR A 113 0.46 2.45 8.78
C TYR A 113 0.42 0.93 8.90
N LEU A 114 1.32 0.33 9.69
CA LEU A 114 1.33 -1.10 9.95
C LEU A 114 0.02 -1.59 10.59
N ALA A 115 -0.54 -0.82 11.52
CA ALA A 115 -1.85 -1.12 12.11
C ALA A 115 -2.98 -1.17 11.06
N ARG A 116 -2.97 -0.24 10.09
CA ARG A 116 -3.91 -0.27 8.96
C ARG A 116 -3.69 -1.49 8.05
N LEU A 117 -2.44 -1.74 7.65
CA LEU A 117 -2.06 -2.87 6.79
C LEU A 117 -2.53 -4.22 7.35
N THR A 118 -2.40 -4.39 8.68
CA THR A 118 -2.73 -5.65 9.37
C THR A 118 -4.18 -5.71 9.87
N GLY A 119 -4.86 -4.57 9.91
CA GLY A 119 -6.25 -4.42 10.34
C GLY A 119 -7.16 -4.06 9.17
N SER A 120 -7.53 -2.77 9.06
CA SER A 120 -8.58 -2.27 8.15
C SER A 120 -8.33 -2.51 6.67
N MET A 121 -7.07 -2.69 6.27
CA MET A 121 -6.68 -2.92 4.88
C MET A 121 -6.39 -4.40 4.56
N ARG A 122 -6.52 -5.29 5.54
CA ARG A 122 -6.32 -6.72 5.33
C ARG A 122 -7.51 -7.27 4.54
N THR A 123 -7.27 -7.60 3.27
CA THR A 123 -8.26 -8.14 2.33
C THR A 123 -8.10 -9.63 2.12
#